data_AF-A0A2V9JTV9-F1
#
_entry.id   AF-A0A2V9JTV9-F1
#
_cell.length_a   1.000
_cell.length_b   1.000
_cell.length_c   1.000
_cell.angle_alpha   90.00
_cell.angle_beta   90.00
_cell.angle_gamma   90.00
#
_symmetry.space_group_name_H-M   'P 1'
#
loop_
_entity.id
_entity.type
_entity.pdbx_description
1 polymer ?
#
loop_
_entity_poly.entity_id
_entity_poly.type
_entity_poly.pdbx_seq_one_letter_code
_entity_poly.pdbx_strand_id
1 'polypeptide(L)'
;MVISPLYEYLQMPGVRIYRSIDEFIALVSEALACDSPRERQSRQDAVRDCTWDVRAREVASLFRQLLDGQNVGKAVLQCIGAETDSKRA
;
A
#
# COMPACT_ATOMS: atom_id res chain seq x y z
N MET A 1 4.02 -5.06 11.27
CA MET A 1 4.09 -6.02 10.14
C MET A 1 5.28 -5.58 9.31
N VAL A 2 6.21 -6.49 9.06
CA VAL A 2 7.39 -6.23 8.25
C VAL A 2 7.22 -7.05 6.98
N ILE A 3 7.24 -6.37 5.83
CA ILE A 3 7.01 -7.01 4.53
C ILE A 3 8.26 -6.88 3.69
N SER A 4 8.48 -7.87 2.83
CA SER A 4 9.47 -7.75 1.75
C SER A 4 9.15 -6.48 0.94
N PRO A 5 10.17 -5.67 0.58
CA PRO A 5 9.97 -4.48 -0.23
C PRO A 5 9.32 -4.86 -1.56
N LEU A 6 8.04 -4.56 -1.70
CA LEU A 6 7.37 -4.39 -2.98
C LEU A 6 7.25 -2.88 -3.19
N TYR A 7 7.57 -2.43 -4.39
CA TYR A 7 7.64 -1.01 -4.72
C TYR A 7 6.33 -0.27 -4.40
N GLU A 8 5.22 -0.98 -4.56
CA GLU A 8 3.85 -0.53 -4.35
C GLU A 8 3.53 -0.18 -2.89
N TYR A 9 4.29 -0.70 -1.91
CA TYR A 9 4.06 -0.42 -0.50
C TYR A 9 5.02 0.62 0.09
N LEU A 10 5.93 1.17 -0.72
CA LEU A 10 6.91 2.18 -0.28
C LEU A 10 6.26 3.41 0.37
N GLN A 11 5.05 3.76 -0.04
CA GLN A 11 4.32 4.94 0.43
C GLN A 11 3.17 4.61 1.40
N MET A 12 3.01 3.34 1.79
CA MET A 12 1.87 2.94 2.62
C MET A 12 2.08 3.36 4.08
N PRO A 13 1.20 4.21 4.65
CA PRO A 13 1.33 4.66 6.03
C PRO A 13 1.35 3.49 7.02
N GLY A 14 2.33 3.49 7.94
CA GLY A 14 2.47 2.45 8.97
C GLY A 14 3.27 1.22 8.54
N VAL A 15 3.67 1.10 7.27
CA VAL A 15 4.53 0.01 6.82
C VAL A 15 6.01 0.39 7.02
N ARG A 16 6.77 -0.48 7.70
CA ARG A 16 8.23 -0.36 7.84
C ARG A 16 8.90 -1.28 6.82
N ILE A 17 9.88 -0.76 6.09
CA ILE A 17 10.52 -1.45 4.97
C ILE A 17 11.99 -1.63 5.30
N TYR A 18 12.47 -2.87 5.17
CA TYR A 18 13.88 -3.21 5.37
C TYR A 18 14.59 -3.39 4.02
N ARG A 19 15.89 -3.14 4.02
CA ARG A 19 16.80 -3.32 2.87
C ARG A 19 17.94 -4.29 3.17
N SER A 20 18.07 -4.73 4.42
CA SER A 20 18.98 -5.80 4.84
C SER A 20 18.33 -6.71 5.89
N ILE A 21 18.94 -7.88 6.11
CA ILE A 21 18.49 -8.85 7.12
C ILE A 21 18.62 -8.25 8.53
N ASP A 22 19.71 -7.53 8.81
CA ASP A 22 19.92 -6.92 10.12
C ASP A 22 18.89 -5.82 10.40
N GLU A 23 18.54 -5.04 9.38
CA GLU A 23 17.49 -4.03 9.45
C GLU A 23 16.12 -4.67 9.67
N PHE A 24 15.83 -5.81 9.02
CA PHE A 24 14.63 -6.59 9.30
C PHE A 24 14.54 -6.98 10.78
N ILE A 25 15.61 -7.57 11.33
CA ILE A 25 15.64 -8.03 12.72
C ILE A 25 15.47 -6.84 13.69
N ALA A 26 16.14 -5.72 13.43
CA ALA A 26 16.02 -4.52 14.24
C ALA A 26 14.59 -3.96 14.24
N LEU A 27 13.97 -3.82 13.06
CA LEU A 27 12.61 -3.28 12.92
C LEU A 27 11.54 -4.19 13.55
N VAL A 28 11.72 -5.52 13.48
CA VAL A 28 10.85 -6.47 14.17
C VAL A 28 11.01 -6.34 15.68
N SER A 29 12.25 -6.27 16.17
CA SER A 29 12.53 -6.20 17.61
C SER A 29 11.99 -4.90 18.23
N GLU A 30 12.18 -3.77 17.54
CA GLU A 30 11.62 -2.48 17.94
C GLU A 30 10.09 -2.52 17.92
N ALA A 31 9.47 -3.13 16.90
CA ALA A 31 8.02 -3.25 16.83
C ALA A 31 7.45 -4.05 18.02
N LEU A 32 8.13 -5.13 18.41
CA LEU A 32 7.70 -5.95 19.55
C LEU A 32 7.86 -5.23 20.90
N ALA A 33 8.92 -4.44 21.05
CA ALA A 33 9.24 -3.76 22.30
C ALA A 33 8.47 -2.44 22.50
N CYS A 34 8.28 -1.66 21.44
CA CYS A 34 7.92 -0.24 21.54
C CYS A 34 6.51 0.09 21.04
N ASP A 35 5.88 -0.77 20.24
CA ASP A 35 4.61 -0.40 19.62
C ASP A 35 3.45 -0.37 20.62
N SER A 36 2.77 0.77 20.67
CA SER A 36 1.49 0.92 21.37
C SER A 36 0.39 0.08 20.71
N PRO A 37 -0.68 -0.29 21.44
CA PRO A 37 -1.82 -0.98 20.85
C PRO A 37 -2.44 -0.26 19.64
N ARG A 38 -2.42 1.08 19.64
CA ARG A 38 -2.91 1.92 18.54
C ARG A 38 -2.06 1.78 17.29
N GLU A 39 -0.73 1.79 17.43
CA GLU A 39 0.19 1.61 16.29
C GLU A 39 0.09 0.20 15.71
N ARG A 40 -0.14 -0.81 16.55
CA ARG A 40 -0.41 -2.18 16.08
C ARG A 40 -1.69 -2.23 15.24
N GLN A 41 -2.77 -1.61 15.72
CA GLN A 41 -4.05 -1.57 15.02
C GLN A 41 -3.93 -0.83 13.68
N SER A 42 -3.30 0.35 13.67
CA SER A 42 -3.12 1.14 12.45
C SER A 42 -2.40 0.37 11.34
N ARG A 43 -1.44 -0.50 11.69
CA ARG A 43 -0.75 -1.35 10.71
C ARG A 43 -1.59 -2.50 10.21
N GLN A 44 -2.41 -3.09 11.07
CA GLN A 44 -3.33 -4.14 10.64
C GLN A 44 -4.41 -3.56 9.73
N ASP A 45 -4.88 -2.34 10.03
CA ASP A 45 -5.85 -1.63 9.22
C ASP A 45 -5.30 -1.30 7.83
N ALA A 46 -4.04 -0.86 7.73
CA ALA A 46 -3.40 -0.49 6.46
C ALA A 46 -3.35 -1.64 5.44
N VAL A 47 -3.24 -2.89 5.91
CA VAL A 47 -3.10 -4.07 5.04
C VAL A 47 -4.36 -4.93 4.96
N ARG A 48 -5.39 -4.64 5.77
CA ARG A 48 -6.63 -5.43 5.88
C ARG A 48 -7.25 -5.72 4.52
N ASP A 49 -7.32 -4.71 3.67
CA ASP A 49 -7.95 -4.79 2.35
C ASP A 49 -6.94 -5.00 1.22
N CYS A 50 -5.65 -5.17 1.55
CA CYS A 50 -4.57 -5.45 0.59
C CYS A 50 -4.32 -6.95 0.39
N THR A 51 -5.39 -7.77 0.47
CA THR A 51 -5.28 -9.22 0.24
C THR A 51 -5.08 -9.52 -1.25
N TRP A 52 -4.47 -10.67 -1.53
CA TRP A 52 -4.26 -11.13 -2.91
C TRP A 52 -5.58 -11.24 -3.69
N ASP A 53 -6.66 -11.65 -3.02
CA ASP A 53 -7.98 -11.74 -3.62
C ASP A 53 -8.56 -10.37 -4.01
N VAL A 54 -8.36 -9.33 -3.19
CA VAL A 54 -8.79 -7.96 -3.53
C VAL A 54 -8.04 -7.47 -4.77
N ARG A 55 -6.71 -7.64 -4.80
CA ARG A 55 -5.88 -7.23 -5.95
C ARG A 55 -6.22 -8.02 -7.22
N ALA A 56 -6.46 -9.32 -7.10
CA ALA A 56 -6.89 -10.15 -8.23
C ALA A 56 -8.23 -9.68 -8.81
N ARG A 57 -9.18 -9.27 -7.95
CA ARG A 57 -10.46 -8.69 -8.39
C ARG A 57 -10.29 -7.34 -9.08
N GLU A 58 -9.42 -6.46 -8.58
CA GLU A 58 -9.11 -5.17 -9.21
C GLU A 58 -8.54 -5.36 -10.61
N VAL A 59 -7.54 -6.24 -10.76
CA VAL A 59 -6.94 -6.58 -12.05
C VAL A 59 -7.96 -7.20 -13.01
N ALA A 60 -8.80 -8.12 -12.53
CA ALA A 60 -9.87 -8.71 -13.34
C ALA A 60 -10.92 -7.68 -13.77
N SER A 61 -11.16 -6.63 -12.97
CA SER A 61 -12.02 -5.51 -13.33
C SER A 61 -11.38 -4.64 -14.43
N LEU A 62 -10.09 -4.36 -14.32
CA LEU A 62 -9.34 -3.61 -15.34
C LEU A 62 -9.33 -4.36 -16.68
N PHE A 63 -9.12 -5.68 -16.67
CA PHE A 63 -9.21 -6.49 -17.89
C PHE A 63 -10.59 -6.41 -18.53
N ARG A 64 -11.67 -6.49 -17.74
CA ARG A 64 -13.03 -6.33 -18.25
C ARG A 64 -13.24 -4.95 -18.89
N GLN A 65 -12.83 -3.89 -18.23
CA GLN A 65 -12.95 -2.53 -18.77
C GLN A 65 -12.20 -2.36 -20.11
N LEU A 66 -11.00 -2.93 -20.23
CA LEU A 66 -10.22 -2.90 -21.47
C LEU A 66 -10.89 -3.72 -22.59
N LEU A 67 -11.41 -4.90 -22.27
CA LEU A 67 -12.10 -5.77 -23.23
C LEU A 67 -13.43 -5.16 -23.70
N ASP A 68 -14.12 -4.42 -22.83
CA ASP A 68 -15.37 -3.72 -23.13
C ASP A 68 -15.16 -2.40 -23.90
N GLY A 69 -13.91 -2.08 -24.27
CA GLY A 69 -13.57 -0.86 -25.02
C GLY A 69 -13.68 0.44 -24.21
N GLN A 70 -13.75 0.36 -22.88
CA GLN A 70 -13.73 1.54 -22.03
C GLN A 70 -12.32 2.12 -21.99
N ASN A 71 -12.18 3.42 -22.28
CA ASN A 71 -10.88 4.09 -22.34
C ASN A 71 -10.30 4.27 -20.92
N VAL A 72 -9.61 3.25 -20.40
CA VAL A 72 -9.03 3.21 -19.04
C VAL A 72 -7.97 4.30 -18.80
N GLY A 73 -7.40 4.86 -19.87
CA GLY A 73 -6.33 5.86 -19.83
C GLY A 73 -6.65 7.16 -19.09
N LYS A 74 -7.94 7.52 -18.92
CA LYS A 74 -8.33 8.77 -18.24
C LYS A 74 -8.59 8.60 -16.73
N ALA A 75 -9.01 7.41 -16.30
CA ALA A 75 -9.34 7.14 -14.90
C ALA A 75 -8.09 6.85 -14.04
N VAL A 76 -7.11 6.13 -14.59
CA VAL A 76 -5.86 5.81 -13.88
C VAL A 76 -5.02 7.06 -13.60
N LEU A 77 -5.02 8.05 -14.49
CA LEU A 77 -4.31 9.31 -14.29
C LEU A 77 -4.98 10.25 -13.28
N GLN A 78 -6.31 10.22 -13.15
CA GLN A 78 -7.03 11.05 -12.16
C GLN A 78 -6.79 10.60 -10.71
N CYS A 79 -6.62 9.30 -10.48
CA CYS A 79 -6.30 8.78 -9.14
C CYS A 79 -4.87 9.10 -8.69
N ILE A 80 -3.94 9.31 -9.62
CA ILE A 80 -2.52 9.61 -9.32
C ILE A 80 -2.29 11.14 -9.21
N GLY A 81 -3.08 11.96 -9.91
CA GLY A 81 -2.93 13.42 -9.95
C GLY A 81 -3.68 14.23 -8.89
N ALA A 82 -4.58 13.61 -8.11
CA ALA A 82 -5.42 14.34 -7.15
C ALA A 82 -4.72 14.71 -5.82
N GLU A 83 -3.47 14.28 -5.60
CA GLU A 83 -2.76 14.49 -4.33
C GLU A 83 -1.76 15.67 -4.35
N THR A 84 -1.61 16.36 -5.49
CA THR A 84 -0.62 17.47 -5.62
C THR A 84 -1.17 18.88 -5.70
N ASP A 85 -2.49 19.11 -5.63
CA ASP A 85 -3.07 20.47 -5.65
C ASP A 85 -3.99 20.74 -4.45
N SER A 86 -3.40 20.72 -3.25
CA SER A 86 -3.99 21.38 -2.08
C SER A 86 -2.91 21.96 -1.15
N LYS A 87 -1.95 22.70 -1.72
CA LYS A 87 -1.04 23.61 -0.99
C LYS A 87 -0.55 24.75 -1.91
N ARG A 88 -1.49 25.47 -2.53
CA ARG A 88 -1.21 26.83 -3.04
C ARG A 88 -2.50 27.63 -3.18
N ALA A 89 -2.99 28.14 -2.06
CA ALA A 89 -3.79 29.35 -1.96
C ALA A 89 -3.49 29.98 -0.59
#